data_AF-A0A8K0CYG0-F1
#
_entry.id   AF-A0A8K0CYG0-F1
#
_cell.length_a   1.000
_cell.length_b   1.000
_cell.length_c   1.000
_cell.angle_alpha   90.00
_cell.angle_beta   90.00
_cell.angle_gamma   90.00
#
_symmetry.space_group_name_H-M   'P 1'
#
loop_
_entity.id
_entity.type
_entity.pdbx_description
1 polymer ?
#
loop_
_entity_poly.entity_id
_entity_poly.type
_entity_poly.pdbx_seq_one_letter_code
_entity_poly.pdbx_strand_id
1 'polypeptide(L)'
;MNNSKMIHSQGRELIYGVYQFMKKEKEEGEPVIFLSNLREKVAAGTGVSLSTVKRIIKKGKNKPEGATFSSPRKTIEKPSPKSDLDQFDEEIIRTYCLYAVDNLLAKHGHTVLRLPPYHPVINPIEKIWALIKNRVAARNTTFKLNDVRSLVVEEFNAVTVEDWQKVCAHVMEIEEKFMSQERII
;
A
#
# COMPACT_ATOMS: atom_id res chain seq x y z
N MET A 1 8.02 -34.08 2.78
CA MET A 1 7.68 -32.83 3.49
C MET A 1 6.30 -32.39 3.02
N ASN A 2 5.30 -32.41 3.91
CA ASN A 2 3.94 -31.97 3.55
C ASN A 2 3.92 -30.45 3.37
N ASN A 3 3.96 -30.00 2.10
CA ASN A 3 3.67 -28.62 1.74
C ASN A 3 2.16 -28.37 1.90
N SER A 4 1.69 -28.27 3.14
CA SER A 4 0.31 -27.90 3.42
C SER A 4 0.11 -26.44 3.04
N LYS A 5 -0.64 -26.19 1.96
CA LYS A 5 -1.02 -24.83 1.57
C LYS A 5 -1.89 -24.24 2.68
N MET A 6 -1.49 -23.09 3.21
CA MET A 6 -2.29 -22.35 4.20
C MET A 6 -3.63 -21.94 3.58
N ILE A 7 -4.74 -22.44 4.14
CA ILE A 7 -6.10 -22.10 3.73
C ILE A 7 -6.64 -21.04 4.69
N HIS A 8 -6.94 -19.84 4.18
CA HIS A 8 -7.52 -18.74 4.98
C HIS A 8 -9.01 -18.98 5.28
N SER A 9 -9.58 -18.18 6.21
CA SER A 9 -10.96 -18.31 6.71
C SER A 9 -12.00 -18.50 5.61
N GLN A 10 -11.99 -17.63 4.60
CA GLN A 10 -12.93 -17.69 3.47
C GLN A 10 -12.83 -19.02 2.70
N GLY A 11 -11.62 -19.57 2.55
CA GLY A 11 -11.41 -20.87 1.93
C GLY A 11 -11.96 -22.02 2.78
N ARG A 12 -11.82 -21.93 4.10
CA ARG A 12 -12.36 -22.93 5.05
C ARG A 12 -13.89 -22.93 5.04
N GLU A 13 -14.51 -21.74 5.04
CA GLU A 13 -15.97 -21.59 4.94
C GLU A 13 -16.52 -22.19 3.64
N LEU A 14 -15.87 -21.90 2.51
CA LEU A 14 -16.26 -22.48 1.21
C LEU A 14 -16.16 -24.01 1.21
N ILE A 15 -15.08 -24.57 1.75
CA ILE A 15 -14.90 -26.03 1.85
C ILE A 15 -16.00 -26.64 2.73
N TYR A 16 -16.31 -26.02 3.86
CA TYR A 16 -17.35 -26.49 4.77
C TYR A 16 -18.75 -26.41 4.14
N GLY A 17 -19.05 -25.34 3.42
CA GLY A 17 -20.32 -25.19 2.69
C GLY A 17 -20.53 -26.28 1.63
N VAL A 18 -19.48 -26.60 0.86
CA VAL A 18 -19.51 -27.70 -0.12
C VAL A 18 -19.74 -29.04 0.58
N TYR A 19 -19.08 -29.29 1.71
CA TYR A 19 -19.28 -30.50 2.49
C TYR A 19 -20.74 -30.63 2.98
N GLN A 20 -21.33 -29.56 3.50
CA GLN A 20 -22.73 -29.56 3.95
C GLN A 20 -23.69 -29.85 2.80
N PHE A 21 -23.45 -29.27 1.63
CA PHE A 21 -24.24 -29.52 0.43
C PHE A 21 -24.19 -31.01 0.04
N MET A 22 -22.99 -31.61 -0.03
CA MET A 22 -22.85 -33.03 -0.37
C MET A 22 -23.40 -33.97 0.70
N LYS A 23 -23.29 -33.60 1.99
CA LYS A 23 -23.87 -34.36 3.11
C LYS A 23 -25.40 -34.39 2.99
N LYS A 24 -26.02 -33.25 2.66
CA LYS A 24 -27.45 -33.15 2.42
C LYS A 24 -27.91 -34.01 1.24
N GLU A 25 -27.20 -33.97 0.10
CA GLU A 25 -27.50 -34.84 -1.05
C GLU A 25 -27.40 -36.34 -0.69
N LYS A 26 -26.50 -36.72 0.22
CA LYS A 26 -26.35 -38.09 0.71
C LYS A 26 -27.53 -38.51 1.60
N GLU A 27 -28.03 -37.62 2.45
CA GLU A 27 -29.17 -37.88 3.35
C GLU A 27 -30.50 -37.93 2.59
N GLU A 28 -30.65 -37.11 1.54
CA GLU A 28 -31.85 -37.06 0.69
C GLU A 28 -31.92 -38.20 -0.34
N GLY A 29 -30.88 -39.04 -0.44
CA GLY A 29 -30.87 -40.21 -1.32
C GLY A 29 -30.74 -39.91 -2.82
N GLU A 30 -30.53 -38.64 -3.21
CA GLU A 30 -30.42 -38.21 -4.61
C GLU A 30 -29.03 -37.66 -4.97
N PRO A 31 -27.99 -38.50 -5.12
CA PRO A 31 -26.76 -38.08 -5.78
C PRO A 31 -26.94 -38.11 -7.30
N VAL A 32 -27.89 -37.33 -7.84
CA VAL A 32 -28.09 -37.23 -9.30
C VAL A 32 -27.31 -36.02 -9.81
N ILE A 33 -26.04 -36.24 -10.17
CA ILE A 33 -25.32 -35.27 -11.01
C ILE A 33 -25.87 -35.43 -12.42
N PHE A 34 -27.02 -34.82 -12.72
CA PHE A 34 -27.39 -34.63 -14.12
C PHE A 34 -26.29 -33.73 -14.71
N LEU A 35 -25.46 -34.30 -15.59
CA LEU A 35 -24.29 -33.62 -16.18
C LEU A 35 -24.67 -32.28 -16.87
N SER A 36 -25.95 -32.07 -17.15
CA SER A 36 -26.52 -30.82 -17.66
C SER A 36 -26.28 -29.63 -16.74
N ASN A 37 -26.38 -29.80 -15.41
CA ASN A 37 -26.48 -28.67 -14.47
C ASN A 37 -25.29 -28.56 -13.50
N LEU A 38 -24.10 -29.03 -13.88
CA LEU A 38 -22.89 -28.96 -13.06
C LEU A 38 -22.62 -27.56 -12.49
N ARG A 39 -22.88 -26.51 -13.28
CA ARG A 39 -22.67 -25.11 -12.86
C ARG A 39 -23.62 -24.69 -11.74
N GLU A 40 -24.86 -25.17 -11.76
CA GLU A 40 -25.87 -24.87 -10.74
C GLU A 40 -25.53 -25.58 -9.43
N LYS A 41 -25.10 -26.85 -9.51
CA LYS A 41 -24.61 -27.58 -8.33
C LYS A 41 -23.39 -26.92 -7.69
N VAL A 42 -22.42 -26.50 -8.50
CA VAL A 42 -21.25 -25.78 -7.99
C VAL A 42 -21.67 -24.46 -7.34
N ALA A 43 -22.62 -23.73 -7.92
CA ALA A 43 -23.15 -22.50 -7.33
C ALA A 43 -23.83 -22.76 -5.98
N ALA A 44 -24.68 -23.78 -5.89
CA ALA A 44 -25.37 -24.17 -4.66
C ALA A 44 -24.39 -24.61 -3.56
N GLY A 45 -23.41 -25.47 -3.89
CA GLY A 45 -22.43 -25.98 -2.93
C GLY A 45 -21.43 -24.93 -2.45
N THR A 46 -21.08 -23.96 -3.30
CA THR A 46 -20.13 -22.89 -2.93
C THR A 46 -20.80 -21.62 -2.39
N GLY A 47 -22.13 -21.51 -2.50
CA GLY A 47 -22.89 -20.33 -2.08
C GLY A 47 -22.64 -19.07 -2.93
N VAL A 48 -22.01 -19.19 -4.10
CA VAL A 48 -21.74 -18.05 -5.00
C VAL A 48 -22.72 -17.99 -6.18
N SER A 49 -22.92 -16.80 -6.74
CA SER A 49 -23.81 -16.64 -7.89
C SER A 49 -23.36 -17.45 -9.11
N LEU A 50 -24.33 -17.91 -9.91
CA LEU A 50 -24.11 -18.62 -11.18
C LEU A 50 -23.20 -17.82 -12.14
N SER A 51 -23.35 -16.49 -12.17
CA SER A 51 -22.50 -15.58 -12.95
C SER A 51 -21.04 -15.61 -12.50
N THR A 52 -20.81 -15.66 -11.18
CA THR A 52 -19.47 -15.81 -10.61
C THR A 52 -18.85 -17.16 -10.99
N VAL A 53 -19.61 -18.27 -10.87
CA VAL A 53 -19.16 -19.61 -11.28
C VAL A 53 -18.78 -19.63 -12.77
N LYS A 54 -19.66 -19.13 -13.64
CA LYS A 54 -19.40 -19.01 -15.10
C LYS A 54 -18.12 -18.22 -15.38
N ARG A 55 -17.91 -17.10 -14.69
CA ARG A 55 -16.72 -16.25 -14.84
C ARG A 55 -15.44 -16.95 -14.40
N ILE A 56 -15.47 -17.66 -13.27
CA ILE A 56 -14.32 -18.42 -12.74
C ILE A 56 -13.95 -19.56 -13.70
N ILE A 57 -14.94 -20.31 -14.19
CA ILE A 57 -14.71 -21.39 -15.17
C ILE A 57 -14.05 -20.85 -16.44
N LYS A 58 -14.54 -19.72 -16.98
CA LYS A 58 -13.94 -19.08 -18.15
C LYS A 58 -12.48 -18.69 -17.90
N LYS A 59 -12.17 -18.11 -16.74
CA LYS A 59 -10.78 -17.79 -16.34
C LYS A 59 -9.92 -19.04 -16.20
N GLY A 60 -10.46 -20.13 -15.67
CA GLY A 60 -9.76 -21.40 -15.49
C GLY A 60 -9.37 -22.05 -16.82
N LYS A 61 -10.25 -22.01 -17.83
CA LYS A 61 -9.96 -22.55 -19.18
C LYS A 61 -8.80 -21.84 -19.89
N ASN A 62 -8.64 -20.55 -19.64
CA ASN A 62 -7.62 -19.72 -20.30
C ASN A 62 -6.30 -19.65 -19.50
N LYS A 63 -6.17 -20.44 -18.43
CA LYS A 63 -5.05 -20.35 -17.50
C LYS A 63 -4.01 -21.43 -17.82
N PRO A 64 -2.71 -21.11 -17.81
CA PRO A 64 -1.67 -22.11 -18.02
C PRO A 64 -1.65 -23.14 -16.88
N GLU A 65 -1.28 -24.36 -17.23
CA GLU A 65 -1.22 -25.49 -16.30
C GLU A 65 -0.23 -25.19 -15.16
N GLY A 66 -0.66 -25.43 -13.91
CA GLY A 66 0.14 -25.15 -12.71
C GLY A 66 0.09 -23.72 -12.16
N ALA A 67 -0.47 -22.73 -12.88
CA ALA A 67 -0.60 -21.38 -12.34
C ALA A 67 -1.63 -21.29 -11.18
N THR A 68 -1.61 -20.22 -10.39
CA THR A 68 -2.63 -19.90 -9.36
C THR A 68 -3.67 -18.90 -9.89
N PHE A 69 -4.89 -18.90 -9.34
CA PHE A 69 -5.88 -17.88 -9.73
C PHE A 69 -5.46 -16.53 -9.15
N SER A 70 -5.31 -15.52 -10.01
CA SER A 70 -5.01 -14.17 -9.56
C SER A 70 -6.25 -13.53 -8.92
N SER A 71 -6.03 -12.82 -7.81
CA SER A 71 -7.07 -12.03 -7.14
C SER A 71 -7.63 -10.99 -8.11
N PRO A 72 -8.94 -10.65 -8.06
CA PRO A 72 -9.56 -9.64 -8.91
C PRO A 72 -9.03 -8.20 -8.75
N ARG A 73 -7.92 -8.00 -8.02
CA ARG A 73 -7.33 -6.68 -7.75
C ARG A 73 -7.15 -5.92 -9.07
N LYS A 74 -7.51 -4.63 -9.07
CA LYS A 74 -7.13 -3.71 -10.15
C LYS A 74 -5.62 -3.80 -10.33
N THR A 75 -5.17 -4.32 -11.47
CA THR A 75 -3.85 -4.01 -12.00
C THR A 75 -3.90 -2.53 -12.36
N ILE A 76 -3.46 -1.67 -11.45
CA ILE A 76 -3.19 -0.28 -11.79
C ILE A 76 -1.86 -0.33 -12.52
N GLU A 77 -1.90 -0.35 -13.85
CA GLU A 77 -0.73 -0.01 -14.65
C GLU A 77 -0.41 1.45 -14.37
N LYS A 78 0.58 1.70 -13.51
CA LYS A 78 1.13 3.05 -13.38
C LYS A 78 1.93 3.28 -14.66
N PRO A 79 1.57 4.22 -15.54
CA PRO A 79 2.49 4.60 -16.61
C PRO A 79 3.78 5.06 -15.93
N SER A 80 4.90 4.46 -16.31
CA SER A 80 6.19 5.07 -16.02
C SER A 80 6.23 6.44 -16.73
N PRO A 81 6.81 7.47 -16.12
CA PRO A 81 7.11 8.71 -16.82
C PRO A 81 7.87 8.33 -18.10
N LYS A 82 7.37 8.75 -19.27
CA LYS A 82 8.12 8.63 -20.53
C LYS A 82 9.19 9.72 -20.52
N SER A 83 10.29 9.45 -19.83
CA SER A 83 11.52 10.22 -19.97
C SER A 83 12.54 9.31 -20.65
N ASP A 84 13.04 9.72 -21.80
CA ASP A 84 14.18 9.07 -22.49
C ASP A 84 15.51 9.38 -21.77
N LEU A 85 15.47 9.61 -20.46
CA LEU A 85 16.64 9.89 -19.64
C LEU A 85 17.20 8.54 -19.19
N ASP A 86 18.46 8.27 -19.53
CA ASP A 86 19.15 7.12 -18.99
C ASP A 86 19.67 7.40 -17.57
N GLN A 87 20.14 6.37 -16.90
CA GLN A 87 20.63 6.48 -15.51
C GLN A 87 21.79 7.49 -15.38
N PHE A 88 22.54 7.71 -16.46
CA PHE A 88 23.66 8.63 -16.49
C PHE A 88 23.19 10.09 -16.63
N ASP A 89 22.22 10.35 -17.50
CA ASP A 89 21.53 11.64 -17.64
C ASP A 89 20.81 12.01 -16.35
N GLU A 90 20.14 11.07 -15.70
CA GLU A 90 19.52 11.29 -14.38
C GLU A 90 20.57 11.70 -13.33
N GLU A 91 21.74 11.08 -13.34
CA GLU A 91 22.81 11.36 -12.37
C GLU A 91 23.50 12.69 -12.66
N ILE A 92 23.69 13.05 -13.93
CA ILE A 92 24.17 14.38 -14.34
C ILE A 92 23.17 15.45 -13.96
N ILE A 93 21.89 15.28 -14.27
CA ILE A 93 20.84 16.25 -13.93
C ILE A 93 20.76 16.40 -12.41
N ARG A 94 20.79 15.28 -11.66
CA ARG A 94 20.80 15.31 -10.20
C ARG A 94 21.99 16.13 -9.70
N THR A 95 23.20 15.84 -10.18
CA THR A 95 24.43 16.50 -9.74
C THR A 95 24.46 17.98 -10.13
N TYR A 96 24.16 18.30 -11.39
CA TYR A 96 24.19 19.67 -11.91
C TYR A 96 23.12 20.56 -11.27
N CYS A 97 21.88 20.06 -11.14
CA CYS A 97 20.82 20.78 -10.45
C CYS A 97 21.13 20.95 -8.95
N LEU A 98 21.75 19.96 -8.29
CA LEU A 98 22.21 20.08 -6.91
C LEU A 98 23.22 21.23 -6.77
N TYR A 99 24.23 21.29 -7.63
CA TYR A 99 25.23 22.37 -7.61
C TYR A 99 24.62 23.75 -7.88
N ALA A 100 23.67 23.87 -8.81
CA ALA A 100 23.02 25.14 -9.12
C ALA A 100 22.21 25.67 -7.93
N VAL A 101 21.44 24.79 -7.26
CA VAL A 101 20.65 25.14 -6.07
C VAL A 101 21.56 25.47 -4.89
N ASP A 102 22.63 24.71 -4.69
CA ASP A 102 23.60 24.95 -3.61
C ASP A 102 24.30 26.29 -3.78
N ASN A 103 24.72 26.62 -5.00
CA ASN A 103 25.32 27.92 -5.31
C ASN A 103 24.33 29.08 -5.08
N LEU A 104 23.05 28.87 -5.40
CA LEU A 104 22.01 29.88 -5.15
C LEU A 104 21.78 30.08 -3.65
N LEU A 105 21.69 28.99 -2.88
CA LEU A 105 21.50 29.04 -1.43
C LEU A 105 22.71 29.65 -0.74
N ALA A 106 23.93 29.28 -1.15
CA ALA A 106 25.17 29.86 -0.65
C ALA A 106 25.27 31.37 -0.90
N LYS A 107 24.83 31.85 -2.08
CA LYS A 107 24.76 33.31 -2.38
C LYS A 107 23.84 34.07 -1.43
N HIS A 108 22.80 33.41 -0.90
CA HIS A 108 21.89 33.99 0.08
C HIS A 108 22.30 33.69 1.53
N GLY A 109 23.48 33.10 1.75
CA GLY A 109 24.00 32.78 3.09
C GLY A 109 23.36 31.56 3.75
N HIS A 110 22.73 30.67 2.98
CA HIS A 110 22.13 29.45 3.50
C HIS A 110 23.05 28.24 3.28
N THR A 111 23.31 27.48 4.35
CA THR A 111 24.04 26.22 4.30
C THR A 111 23.08 25.07 4.01
N VAL A 112 23.42 24.23 3.04
CA VAL A 112 22.58 23.09 2.65
C VAL A 112 22.91 21.88 3.51
N LEU A 113 21.92 21.37 4.24
CA LEU A 113 22.02 20.12 4.99
C LEU A 113 21.55 18.95 4.10
N ARG A 114 22.36 17.90 3.99
CA ARG A 114 22.01 16.68 3.26
C ARG A 114 21.54 15.61 4.23
N LEU A 115 20.36 15.08 3.97
CA LEU A 115 19.80 13.97 4.73
C LEU A 115 20.09 12.65 4.01
N PRO A 116 20.36 11.56 4.76
CA PRO A 116 20.62 10.26 4.16
C PRO A 116 19.37 9.73 3.43
N PRO A 117 19.55 9.10 2.26
CA PRO A 117 18.44 8.61 1.45
C PRO A 117 17.68 7.48 2.18
N TYR A 118 16.37 7.38 1.98
CA TYR A 118 15.49 6.36 2.59
C TYR A 118 15.32 6.41 4.12
N HIS A 119 15.74 7.49 4.78
CA HIS A 119 15.54 7.68 6.23
C HIS A 119 14.60 8.85 6.56
N PRO A 120 13.30 8.78 6.22
CA PRO A 120 12.34 9.84 6.51
C PRO A 120 12.18 10.10 8.02
N VAL A 121 12.58 9.14 8.86
CA VAL A 121 12.54 9.22 10.33
C VAL A 121 13.49 10.29 10.88
N ILE A 122 14.58 10.60 10.14
CA ILE A 122 15.59 11.61 10.52
C ILE A 122 15.27 12.98 9.90
N ASN A 123 14.17 13.11 9.13
CA ASN A 123 13.81 14.38 8.52
C ASN A 123 12.84 15.19 9.40
N PRO A 124 13.26 16.33 10.00
CA PRO A 124 12.39 17.14 10.86
C PRO A 124 11.13 17.63 10.15
N ILE A 125 11.21 17.92 8.84
CA ILE A 125 10.06 18.44 8.08
C ILE A 125 8.95 17.38 7.98
N GLU A 126 9.30 16.11 7.83
CA GLU A 126 8.34 15.00 7.76
C GLU A 126 7.60 14.83 9.08
N LYS A 127 8.29 15.05 10.20
CA LYS A 127 7.67 14.99 11.53
C LYS A 127 6.73 16.17 11.77
N ILE A 128 7.09 17.38 11.35
CA ILE A 128 6.18 18.55 11.41
C ILE A 128 4.98 18.32 10.50
N TRP A 129 5.18 17.81 9.28
CA TRP A 129 4.09 17.45 8.39
C TRP A 129 3.17 16.39 8.98
N ALA A 130 3.70 15.38 9.67
CA ALA A 130 2.89 14.39 10.38
C ALA A 130 2.04 15.03 11.47
N LEU A 131 2.61 15.97 12.25
CA LEU A 131 1.91 16.73 13.27
C LEU A 131 0.77 17.56 12.68
N ILE A 132 1.02 18.33 11.61
CA ILE A 132 0.00 19.12 10.92
C ILE A 132 -1.11 18.21 10.37
N LYS A 133 -0.75 17.12 9.68
CA LYS A 133 -1.72 16.16 9.16
C LYS A 133 -2.64 15.60 10.25
N ASN A 134 -2.08 15.27 11.41
CA ASN A 134 -2.87 14.76 12.54
C ASN A 134 -3.83 15.82 13.10
N ARG A 135 -3.38 17.07 13.22
CA ARG A 135 -4.24 18.19 13.69
C ARG A 135 -5.37 18.49 12.70
N VAL A 136 -5.05 18.55 11.40
CA VAL A 136 -6.05 18.75 10.33
C VAL A 136 -7.03 17.57 10.28
N ALA A 137 -6.56 16.33 10.39
CA ALA A 137 -7.43 15.15 10.40
C ALA A 137 -8.39 15.13 11.61
N ALA A 138 -7.94 15.61 12.77
CA ALA A 138 -8.78 15.71 13.96
C ALA A 138 -9.87 16.80 13.84
N ARG A 139 -9.61 17.89 13.10
CA ARG A 139 -10.55 19.01 12.91
C ARG A 139 -11.42 18.90 11.66
N ASN A 140 -11.03 18.09 10.68
CA ASN A 140 -11.74 17.96 9.41
C ASN A 140 -12.97 17.04 9.56
N THR A 141 -14.14 17.64 9.77
CA THR A 141 -15.44 16.93 9.86
C THR A 141 -16.27 17.04 8.58
N THR A 142 -15.99 18.00 7.69
CA THR A 142 -16.77 18.27 6.48
C THR A 142 -16.28 17.59 5.21
N PHE A 143 -15.05 17.02 5.19
CA PHE A 143 -14.43 16.33 4.05
C PHE A 143 -14.41 17.12 2.72
N LYS A 144 -14.57 18.46 2.77
CA LYS A 144 -14.50 19.35 1.61
C LYS A 144 -13.08 19.89 1.45
N LEU A 145 -12.59 19.96 0.20
CA LEU A 145 -11.24 20.41 -0.10
C LEU A 145 -10.98 21.87 0.28
N ASN A 146 -11.97 22.75 0.15
CA ASN A 146 -11.83 24.16 0.52
C ASN A 146 -11.61 24.33 2.03
N ASP A 147 -12.37 23.58 2.84
CA ASP A 147 -12.25 23.59 4.30
C ASP A 147 -10.90 23.03 4.75
N VAL A 148 -10.43 21.95 4.10
CA VAL A 148 -9.09 21.39 4.34
C VAL A 148 -8.01 22.43 4.03
N ARG A 149 -8.15 23.19 2.94
CA ARG A 149 -7.16 24.21 2.55
C ARG A 149 -7.07 25.32 3.59
N SER A 150 -8.20 25.82 4.10
CA SER A 150 -8.19 26.84 5.15
C SER A 150 -7.60 26.32 6.46
N LEU A 151 -7.96 25.09 6.85
CA LEU A 151 -7.42 24.46 8.07
C LEU A 151 -5.91 24.25 7.99
N VAL A 152 -5.38 23.84 6.83
CA VAL A 152 -3.94 23.66 6.64
C VAL A 152 -3.21 24.99 6.86
N VAL A 153 -3.69 26.09 6.29
CA VAL A 153 -3.07 27.43 6.46
C VAL A 153 -3.11 27.88 7.92
N GLU A 154 -4.24 27.67 8.59
CA GLU A 154 -4.39 27.99 10.02
C GLU A 154 -3.40 27.18 10.87
N GLU A 155 -3.32 25.87 10.66
CA GLU A 155 -2.39 25.00 11.39
C GLU A 155 -0.93 25.37 11.11
N PHE A 156 -0.57 25.75 9.89
CA PHE A 156 0.77 26.23 9.58
C PHE A 156 1.14 27.47 10.40
N ASN A 157 0.21 28.42 10.57
CA ASN A 157 0.42 29.60 11.40
C ASN A 157 0.42 29.27 12.91
N ALA A 158 -0.23 28.17 13.30
CA ALA A 158 -0.29 27.72 14.69
C ALA A 158 0.92 26.86 15.10
N VAL A 159 1.75 26.37 14.17
CA VAL A 159 3.01 25.69 14.51
C VAL A 159 3.97 26.71 15.10
N THR A 160 4.32 26.51 16.36
CA THR A 160 5.20 27.42 17.10
C THR A 160 6.67 26.99 17.01
N VAL A 161 7.57 27.86 17.48
CA VAL A 161 9.01 27.58 17.55
C VAL A 161 9.29 26.41 18.51
N GLU A 162 8.50 26.26 19.57
CA GLU A 162 8.63 25.17 20.54
C GLU A 162 8.30 23.80 19.92
N ASP A 163 7.32 23.75 19.01
CA ASP A 163 7.01 22.53 18.26
C ASP A 163 8.20 22.12 17.38
N TRP A 164 8.83 23.08 16.72
CA TRP A 164 10.06 22.84 15.95
C TRP A 164 11.22 22.38 16.81
N GLN A 165 11.46 23.03 17.95
CA GLN A 165 12.53 22.65 18.88
C GLN A 165 12.37 21.22 19.39
N LYS A 166 11.14 20.82 19.76
CA LYS A 166 10.84 19.44 20.18
C LYS A 166 11.11 18.43 19.07
N VAL A 167 10.69 18.74 17.85
CA VAL A 167 10.93 17.85 16.70
C VAL A 167 12.42 17.72 16.40
N CYS A 168 13.16 18.83 16.39
CA CYS A 168 14.61 18.81 16.17
C CYS A 168 15.34 18.02 17.27
N ALA A 169 14.99 18.23 18.54
CA ALA A 169 15.55 17.47 19.65
C ALA A 169 15.32 15.96 19.50
N HIS A 170 14.10 15.57 19.11
CA HIS A 170 13.76 14.17 18.88
C HIS A 170 14.49 13.57 17.68
N VAL A 171 14.71 14.33 16.60
CA VAL A 171 15.51 13.88 15.45
C VAL A 171 16.97 13.66 15.84
N MET A 172 17.57 14.57 16.62
CA MET A 172 18.95 14.40 17.11
C MET A 172 19.10 13.14 17.96
N GLU A 173 18.14 12.87 18.87
CA GLU A 173 18.17 11.65 19.69
C GLU A 173 18.07 10.37 18.84
N ILE A 174 17.27 10.39 17.78
CA ILE A 174 17.16 9.28 16.84
C ILE A 174 18.48 9.09 16.08
N GLU A 175 19.07 10.18 15.60
CA GLU A 175 20.36 10.16 14.91
C GLU A 175 21.47 9.58 15.79
N GLU A 176 21.55 9.99 17.07
CA GLU A 176 22.50 9.43 18.03
C GLU A 176 22.29 7.91 18.24
N LYS A 177 21.03 7.45 18.29
CA LYS A 177 20.73 6.02 18.37
C LYS A 177 21.22 5.27 17.14
N PHE A 178 20.99 5.79 15.93
CA PHE A 178 21.51 5.19 14.71
C PHE A 178 23.05 5.15 14.72
N MET A 179 23.70 6.25 15.08
CA MET A 179 25.16 6.34 15.16
C MET A 179 25.78 5.37 16.18
N SER A 180 25.13 5.15 17.33
CA SER A 180 25.60 4.20 18.35
C SER A 180 25.41 2.73 17.94
N GLN A 181 24.38 2.43 17.14
CA GLN A 181 24.12 1.09 16.63
C GLN A 181 25.01 0.73 15.43
N GLU A 182 25.37 1.72 14.59
CA GLU A 182 26.29 1.53 13.46
C GLU A 182 27.77 1.52 13.87
N ARG A 183 28.12 1.95 15.09
CA ARG A 183 29.47 1.82 15.68
C ARG A 183 29.83 0.39 16.10
N ILE A 184 29.37 -0.62 15.35
CA ILE A 184 29.90 -1.99 15.38
C ILE A 184 30.70 -2.19 14.09
N ILE A 185 31.89 -1.59 14.03
CA ILE A 185 33.02 -2.01 13.19
C ILE A 185 34.29 -1.83 14.02
#